data_AF-A0A846HWD5-F1
#
_entry.id   AF-A0A846HWD5-F1
#
_cell.length_a   1.000
_cell.length_b   1.000
_cell.length_c   1.000
_cell.angle_alpha   90.00
_cell.angle_beta   90.00
_cell.angle_gamma   90.00
#
_symmetry.space_group_name_H-M   'P 1'
#
loop_
_entity.id
_entity.type
_entity.pdbx_description
1 polymer ?
#
loop_
_entity_poly.entity_id
_entity_poly.type
_entity_poly.pdbx_seq_one_letter_code
_entity_poly.pdbx_strand_id
1 'polypeptide(L)' 'MDRIIYTAMSGAQQGLQQQAVVSDNLANATTTGFRAQLFAARAVPVQGEAATQTRVSTAATTPGSDFTAGPIST' A
#
# COMPACT_ATOMS: atom_id res chain seq x y z
N MET A 1 5.05 25.68 12.07
CA MET A 1 5.64 24.38 11.66
C MET A 1 5.04 23.96 10.33
N ASP A 2 5.89 23.63 9.37
CA ASP A 2 5.51 23.35 7.97
C ASP A 2 4.80 22.00 7.83
N ARG A 3 3.49 22.04 7.57
CA ARG A 3 2.60 20.85 7.57
C ARG A 3 2.60 20.10 6.22
N ILE A 4 3.30 20.63 5.21
CA ILE A 4 3.44 19.99 3.89
C ILE A 4 4.28 18.72 3.98
N ILE A 5 5.34 18.70 4.79
CA ILE A 5 6.25 17.56 4.91
C ILE A 5 5.50 16.31 5.36
N TYR A 6 4.55 16.41 6.29
CA TYR A 6 3.73 15.27 6.74
C TYR A 6 2.83 14.70 5.64
N THR A 7 2.33 15.55 4.75
CA THR A 7 1.49 15.11 3.62
C THR A 7 2.34 14.35 2.60
N ALA A 8 3.50 14.90 2.23
CA ALA A 8 4.45 14.24 1.33
C ALA A 8 5.00 12.93 1.92
N MET A 9 5.32 12.92 3.23
CA MET A 9 5.81 11.73 3.93
C MET A 9 4.78 10.61 3.97
N SER A 10 3.48 10.93 4.05
CA SER A 10 2.43 9.90 3.99
C SER A 10 2.52 9.10 2.69
N GLY A 11 2.66 9.77 1.55
CA GLY A 11 2.82 9.13 0.24
C GLY A 11 4.10 8.32 0.12
N ALA A 12 5.22 8.89 0.59
CA ALA A 12 6.51 8.20 0.58
C ALA A 12 6.48 6.90 1.43
N GLN A 13 5.87 6.95 2.62
CA GLN A 13 5.73 5.77 3.47
C GLN A 13 4.89 4.67 2.80
N GLN A 14 3.79 5.05 2.15
CA GLN A 14 2.96 4.09 1.41
C GLN A 14 3.70 3.49 0.20
N GLY A 15 4.54 4.27 -0.47
CA GLY A 15 5.41 3.76 -1.54
C GLY A 15 6.44 2.73 -1.04
N LEU A 16 7.04 2.95 0.13
CA LEU A 16 7.94 1.97 0.76
C LEU A 16 7.20 0.69 1.17
N GLN A 17 5.97 0.81 1.68
CA GLN A 17 5.16 -0.38 1.97
C GLN A 17 4.82 -1.18 0.70
N GLN A 18 4.49 -0.49 -0.40
CA GLN A 18 4.28 -1.16 -1.69
C GLN A 18 5.53 -1.93 -2.14
N GLN A 19 6.72 -1.35 -1.99
CA GLN A 19 7.98 -2.03 -2.32
C GLN A 19 8.21 -3.26 -1.45
N ALA A 20 7.90 -3.19 -0.16
CA ALA A 20 8.01 -4.34 0.74
C ALA A 20 7.08 -5.49 0.31
N VAL A 21 5.83 -5.20 -0.05
CA VAL A 21 4.87 -6.19 -0.58
C VAL A 21 5.37 -6.82 -1.88
N VAL A 22 5.92 -6.02 -2.79
CA VAL A 22 6.52 -6.54 -4.04
C VAL A 22 7.69 -7.47 -3.74
N SER A 23 8.57 -7.08 -2.81
CA SER A 23 9.71 -7.93 -2.42
C SER A 23 9.26 -9.25 -1.80
N ASP A 24 8.23 -9.24 -0.96
CA ASP A 24 7.69 -10.46 -0.34
C ASP A 24 7.05 -11.40 -1.37
N ASN A 25 6.26 -10.85 -2.29
CA ASN A 25 5.67 -11.62 -3.38
C ASN A 25 6.74 -12.22 -4.30
N LEU A 26 7.81 -11.49 -4.60
CA LEU A 26 8.92 -12.00 -5.41
C LEU A 26 9.68 -13.11 -4.69
N ALA A 27 9.93 -12.96 -3.39
CA ALA A 27 10.62 -13.96 -2.59
C ALA A 27 9.83 -15.27 -2.50
N ASN A 28 8.50 -15.20 -2.52
CA ASN A 28 7.61 -16.35 -2.41
C ASN A 28 7.01 -16.81 -3.75
N ALA A 29 7.47 -16.28 -4.89
CA ALA A 29 6.90 -16.57 -6.21
C ALA A 29 6.98 -18.07 -6.60
N THR A 30 7.90 -18.82 -6.00
CA THR A 30 8.08 -20.26 -6.23
C THR A 30 7.59 -21.13 -5.07
N THR A 31 7.01 -20.53 -4.03
CA THR A 31 6.49 -21.24 -2.88
C THR A 31 5.12 -21.83 -3.22
N THR A 32 5.04 -23.17 -3.27
CA THR A 32 3.77 -23.86 -3.52
C THR A 32 2.70 -23.48 -2.49
N GLY A 33 1.53 -23.09 -2.97
CA GLY A 33 0.40 -22.68 -2.12
C GLY A 33 0.50 -21.25 -1.59
N PHE A 34 1.55 -20.49 -1.92
CA PHE A 34 1.61 -19.06 -1.62
C PHE A 34 0.54 -18.29 -2.40
N ARG A 35 -0.06 -17.29 -1.76
CA ARG A 35 -1.00 -16.35 -2.37
C ARG A 35 -0.40 -14.96 -2.32
N ALA A 36 -0.30 -14.32 -3.47
CA ALA A 36 0.29 -13.00 -3.57
C ALA A 36 -0.48 -11.99 -2.72
N GLN A 37 0.23 -11.16 -1.95
CA GLN A 37 -0.35 -10.07 -1.19
C GLN A 37 -0.66 -8.89 -2.14
N LEU A 38 -1.84 -8.29 -1.95
CA LEU A 38 -2.29 -7.11 -2.68
C LEU A 38 -2.15 -5.87 -1.78
N PHE A 39 -1.37 -4.89 -2.25
CA PHE A 39 -1.26 -3.59 -1.62
C PHE A 39 -2.41 -2.67 -2.06
N ALA A 40 -3.05 -2.00 -1.10
CA ALA A 40 -4.12 -1.04 -1.37
C ALA A 40 -3.98 0.18 -0.46
N ALA A 41 -4.00 1.37 -1.07
CA ALA A 41 -3.96 2.65 -0.37
C ALA A 41 -4.99 3.61 -0.97
N ARG A 42 -5.50 4.53 -0.16
CA ARG A 42 -6.48 5.54 -0.57
C ARG A 42 -6.03 6.95 -0.20
N ALA A 43 -6.42 7.89 -1.03
CA ALA A 43 -6.42 9.31 -0.71
C ALA A 43 -7.45 9.61 0.38
N VAL A 44 -7.03 10.29 1.45
CA VAL A 44 -7.86 10.74 2.56
C VAL A 44 -7.65 12.25 2.76
N PRO A 45 -8.72 13.07 2.64
CA PRO A 45 -8.62 14.50 2.95
C PRO A 45 -8.19 14.72 4.39
N VAL A 46 -7.29 15.68 4.60
CA VAL A 46 -6.86 16.06 5.95
C VAL A 46 -8.01 16.77 6.68
N GLN A 47 -8.40 16.27 7.85
CA GLN A 47 -9.49 16.84 8.67
C GLN A 47 -8.96 17.83 9.72
N GLY A 48 -9.80 18.74 10.21
CA GLY A 48 -9.49 19.72 11.26
C GLY A 48 -9.27 21.16 10.77
N GLU A 49 -8.79 22.06 11.63
CA GLU A 49 -8.63 23.50 11.33
C GLU A 49 -7.70 23.82 10.14
N ALA A 50 -6.90 22.86 9.70
CA ALA A 50 -6.02 22.95 8.54
C ALA A 50 -6.61 22.34 7.25
N ALA A 51 -7.88 21.93 7.28
CA ALA A 51 -8.60 21.35 6.16
C ALA A 51 -8.74 22.39 5.05
N THR A 52 -7.80 22.34 4.12
CA THR A 52 -7.89 22.98 2.81
C THR A 52 -8.18 21.87 1.81
N GLN A 53 -9.11 22.09 0.87
CA GLN A 53 -9.48 21.09 -0.15
C GLN A 53 -8.28 20.60 -0.98
N THR A 54 -7.17 21.34 -0.96
CA THR A 54 -5.92 21.03 -1.66
C THR A 54 -5.01 20.03 -0.93
N ARG A 55 -5.31 19.64 0.32
CA ARG A 55 -4.45 18.75 1.13
C ARG A 55 -5.04 17.36 1.30
N VAL A 56 -4.40 16.39 0.66
CA VAL A 56 -4.79 14.98 0.66
C VAL A 56 -3.61 14.14 1.15
N SER A 57 -3.84 13.32 2.18
CA SER A 57 -2.87 12.36 2.72
C SER A 57 -3.17 10.96 2.18
N THR A 58 -2.18 10.07 2.13
CA THR A 58 -2.40 8.67 1.72
C THR A 58 -2.46 7.76 2.94
N ALA A 59 -3.51 6.95 3.04
CA ALA A 59 -3.67 5.96 4.10
C ALA A 59 -3.73 4.54 3.51
N ALA A 60 -3.03 3.61 4.16
CA ALA A 60 -3.16 2.18 3.86
C ALA A 60 -4.59 1.71 4.12
N THR A 61 -5.09 0.84 3.25
CA THR A 61 -6.35 0.10 3.46
C THR A 61 -6.05 -1.36 3.71
N THR A 62 -7.07 -2.15 4.08
CA THR A 62 -6.92 -3.59 4.35
C THR A 62 -6.24 -4.30 3.18
N PRO A 63 -5.04 -4.87 3.37
CA PRO A 63 -4.36 -5.65 2.33
C PRO A 63 -5.18 -6.88 1.96
N GLY A 64 -5.26 -7.17 0.66
CA GLY A 64 -5.90 -8.39 0.15
C GLY A 64 -4.88 -9.48 -0.15
N SER A 65 -5.36 -10.67 -0.52
CA SER A 65 -4.54 -11.69 -1.16
C SER A 65 -5.20 -12.11 -2.47
N ASP A 66 -4.38 -12.50 -3.45
CA ASP A 66 -4.85 -13.01 -4.72
C ASP A 66 -5.32 -14.47 -4.55
N PHE A 67 -6.62 -14.69 -4.81
CA PHE A 67 -7.26 -16.00 -4.73
C PHE A 67 -7.34 -16.73 -6.07
N THR A 68 -6.80 -16.15 -7.14
CA THR A 68 -6.69 -16.83 -8.43
C THR A 68 -5.93 -18.15 -8.28
N ALA A 69 -6.36 -19.16 -9.04
CA ALA A 69 -5.73 -20.47 -9.00
C ALA A 69 -4.36 -20.41 -9.69
N GLY A 70 -3.33 -20.88 -8.98
CA GLY A 70 -1.99 -21.05 -9.53
C GLY A 70 -1.90 -22.25 -10.49
N PRO A 71 -0.81 -22.34 -11.27
CA PRO A 71 -0.59 -23.47 -12.17
C PRO A 71 -0.48 -24.80 -11.38
N ILE A 72 -1.02 -25.87 -11.95
CA ILE A 72 -0.92 -27.22 -11.38
C ILE A 72 0.46 -27.77 -11.73
N SER A 73 1.26 -28.09 -10.71
CA SER A 73 2.50 -28.85 -10.88
C SER A 73 2.17 -30.35 -10.79
N THR A 74 2.42 -31.08 -11.87
CA THR A 74 2.36 -32.55 -11.93
C THR A 74 3.68 -33.18 -11.57
#